data_AF-A0A1C3HM78-F1
#
_entry.id   AF-A0A1C3HM78-F1
#
_cell.length_a   1.000
_cell.length_b   1.000
_cell.length_c   1.000
_cell.angle_alpha   90.00
_cell.angle_beta   90.00
_cell.angle_gamma   90.00
#
_symmetry.space_group_name_H-M   'P 1'
#
loop_
_entity.id
_entity.type
_entity.pdbx_description
1 polymer ?
#
loop_
_entity_poly.entity_id
_entity_poly.type
_entity_poly.pdbx_seq_one_letter_code
_entity_poly.pdbx_strand_id
1 'polypeptide(L)'
;MATTVIAAFNEFMKDTVNLKKADTDDARASRDWLIGKMNDFEKDDKFPVSYPAIHIAFGSFARRTKIRPLDDIDLMFGLSAQSATYNVLSDRITLTSSGEGSRLHGYRHSGADTICSVRILNAFKNRLQDIAQYAQADIRRNQEAVTLKLVSKDWNFDIVPCFITSEDAFGRTYYLIPDGKGHWKFTDPRKDRDRVTTVNVQNDGNVLNVIRAVKYWQRRPTMPSMSSYLLETLILDYYAGRATGRRCPRCC
;
A
#
# COMPACT_ATOMS: atom_id res chain seq x y z
N MET A 1 -15.73 5.05 33.98
CA MET A 1 -14.89 6.22 33.68
C MET A 1 -13.50 5.98 34.26
N ALA A 2 -12.47 6.23 33.47
CA ALA A 2 -11.08 6.21 33.93
C ALA A 2 -10.84 7.12 35.15
N THR A 3 -10.03 6.64 36.10
CA THR A 3 -9.64 7.39 37.32
C THR A 3 -8.21 7.92 37.26
N THR A 4 -7.45 7.59 36.21
CA THR A 4 -6.08 8.05 35.98
C THR A 4 -5.90 8.55 34.55
N VAL A 5 -4.90 9.40 34.33
CA VAL A 5 -4.55 9.91 32.99
C VAL A 5 -4.21 8.76 32.04
N ILE A 6 -3.47 7.76 32.52
CA ILE A 6 -3.11 6.58 31.72
C ILE A 6 -4.35 5.78 31.34
N ALA A 7 -5.25 5.54 32.30
CA ALA A 7 -6.51 4.85 32.01
C ALA A 7 -7.37 5.64 31.02
N ALA A 8 -7.41 6.97 31.14
CA ALA A 8 -8.16 7.84 30.23
C ALA A 8 -7.58 7.79 28.81
N PHE A 9 -6.26 7.79 28.67
CA PHE A 9 -5.61 7.65 27.37
C PHE A 9 -5.83 6.27 26.76
N ASN A 10 -5.79 5.21 27.57
CA ASN A 10 -6.09 3.85 27.10
C ASN A 10 -7.54 3.72 26.61
N GLU A 11 -8.51 4.26 27.36
CA GLU A 11 -9.92 4.31 26.99
C GLU A 11 -10.10 5.11 25.68
N PHE A 12 -9.54 6.33 25.60
CA PHE A 12 -9.56 7.16 24.39
C PHE A 12 -8.95 6.46 23.17
N MET A 13 -7.78 5.85 23.32
CA MET A 13 -7.12 5.14 22.24
C MET A 13 -7.95 3.94 21.79
N LYS A 14 -8.52 3.18 22.70
CA LYS A 14 -9.35 2.00 22.40
C LYS A 14 -10.68 2.37 21.75
N ASP A 15 -11.38 3.34 22.30
CA ASP A 15 -12.79 3.57 21.99
C ASP A 15 -12.99 4.65 20.92
N THR A 16 -11.99 5.49 20.66
CA THR A 16 -12.08 6.59 19.69
C THR A 16 -11.08 6.46 18.55
N VAL A 17 -9.80 6.16 18.84
CA VAL A 17 -8.71 6.27 17.85
C VAL A 17 -8.45 4.96 17.09
N ASN A 18 -8.22 3.87 17.82
CA ASN A 18 -7.78 2.59 17.27
C ASN A 18 -8.95 1.87 16.59
N LEU A 19 -8.69 1.24 15.43
CA LEU A 19 -9.66 0.37 14.76
C LEU A 19 -10.15 -0.75 15.69
N LYS A 20 -11.43 -1.13 15.59
CA LYS A 20 -11.95 -2.28 16.32
C LYS A 20 -11.38 -3.56 15.72
N LYS A 21 -11.12 -4.56 16.55
CA LYS A 21 -10.58 -5.85 16.09
C LYS A 21 -11.47 -6.50 15.02
N ALA A 22 -12.79 -6.50 15.23
CA ALA A 22 -13.76 -7.03 14.28
C ALA A 22 -13.63 -6.38 12.90
N ASP A 23 -13.60 -5.05 12.83
CA ASP A 23 -13.42 -4.30 11.58
C ASP A 23 -12.09 -4.67 10.90
N THR A 24 -11.00 -4.81 11.66
CA THR A 24 -9.70 -5.19 11.09
C THR A 24 -9.66 -6.62 10.57
N ASP A 25 -10.41 -7.53 11.18
CA ASP A 25 -10.45 -8.94 10.77
C ASP A 25 -11.32 -9.10 9.51
N ASP A 26 -12.49 -8.47 9.47
CA ASP A 26 -13.36 -8.43 8.29
C ASP A 26 -12.66 -7.75 7.09
N ALA A 27 -11.96 -6.64 7.33
CA ALA A 27 -11.14 -5.97 6.33
C ALA A 27 -10.07 -6.87 5.70
N ARG A 28 -9.36 -7.66 6.52
CA ARG A 28 -8.35 -8.60 6.03
C ARG A 28 -8.98 -9.75 5.25
N ALA A 29 -10.06 -10.34 5.77
CA ALA A 29 -10.78 -11.41 5.07
C ALA A 29 -11.31 -10.92 3.71
N SER A 30 -11.88 -9.71 3.66
CA SER A 30 -12.37 -9.12 2.42
C SER A 30 -11.26 -8.83 1.41
N ARG A 31 -10.08 -8.37 1.88
CA ARG A 31 -8.89 -8.20 1.03
C ARG A 31 -8.40 -9.53 0.46
N ASP A 32 -8.27 -10.55 1.32
CA ASP A 32 -7.71 -11.84 0.93
C ASP A 32 -8.64 -12.56 -0.07
N TRP A 33 -9.96 -12.42 0.11
CA TRP A 33 -10.95 -12.85 -0.87
C TRP A 33 -10.80 -12.14 -2.22
N LEU A 34 -10.65 -10.80 -2.21
CA LEU A 34 -10.46 -10.00 -3.42
C LEU A 34 -9.17 -10.41 -4.17
N ILE A 35 -8.06 -10.62 -3.45
CA ILE A 35 -6.82 -11.14 -4.03
C ILE A 35 -7.05 -12.50 -4.69
N GLY A 36 -7.78 -13.40 -4.03
CA GLY A 36 -8.16 -14.69 -4.60
C GLY A 36 -8.91 -14.55 -5.93
N LYS A 37 -9.86 -13.61 -6.03
CA LYS A 37 -10.59 -13.33 -7.27
C LYS A 37 -9.70 -12.72 -8.36
N MET A 38 -8.82 -11.80 -8.01
CA MET A 38 -7.92 -11.17 -8.98
C MET A 38 -6.88 -12.14 -9.54
N ASN A 39 -6.48 -13.16 -8.77
CA ASN A 39 -5.63 -14.23 -9.29
C ASN A 39 -6.28 -15.01 -10.44
N ASP A 40 -7.62 -15.11 -10.45
CA ASP A 40 -8.34 -15.77 -11.54
C ASP A 40 -8.42 -14.91 -12.82
N PHE A 41 -8.03 -13.64 -12.79
CA PHE A 41 -8.13 -12.76 -13.96
C PHE A 41 -7.30 -13.24 -15.13
N GLU A 42 -6.16 -13.89 -14.86
CA GLU A 42 -5.22 -14.40 -15.87
C GLU A 42 -5.75 -15.60 -16.68
N LYS A 43 -6.89 -16.18 -16.30
CA LYS A 43 -7.47 -17.38 -16.95
C LYS A 43 -8.04 -17.12 -18.34
N ASP A 44 -8.16 -15.87 -18.77
CA ASP A 44 -8.65 -15.51 -20.11
C ASP A 44 -7.53 -15.48 -21.17
N ASP A 45 -6.30 -15.87 -20.80
CA ASP A 45 -5.08 -15.83 -21.59
C ASP A 45 -4.67 -14.45 -22.14
N LYS A 46 -5.37 -13.40 -21.75
CA LYS A 46 -5.13 -12.01 -22.19
C LYS A 46 -4.60 -11.15 -21.06
N PHE A 47 -5.20 -11.28 -19.87
CA PHE A 47 -4.81 -10.52 -18.71
C PHE A 47 -3.36 -10.83 -18.29
N PRO A 48 -2.59 -9.86 -17.78
CA PRO A 48 -1.23 -10.09 -17.32
C PRO A 48 -1.15 -11.25 -16.33
N VAL A 49 -0.14 -12.08 -16.48
CA VAL A 49 0.08 -13.25 -15.61
C VAL A 49 0.31 -12.77 -14.18
N SER A 50 -0.42 -13.34 -13.22
CA SER A 50 -0.26 -13.03 -11.80
C SER A 50 1.09 -13.53 -11.29
N TYR A 51 1.67 -12.80 -10.33
CA TYR A 51 2.82 -13.25 -9.56
C TYR A 51 2.52 -13.14 -8.06
N PRO A 52 1.86 -14.17 -7.48
CA PRO A 52 1.39 -14.13 -6.10
C PRO A 52 2.47 -13.91 -5.04
N ALA A 53 3.71 -14.35 -5.31
CA ALA A 53 4.82 -14.24 -4.36
C ALA A 53 5.20 -12.79 -4.01
N ILE A 54 4.81 -11.82 -4.85
CA ILE A 54 5.08 -10.39 -4.63
C ILE A 54 3.82 -9.59 -4.29
N HIS A 55 2.68 -10.25 -4.08
CA HIS A 55 1.51 -9.57 -3.52
C HIS A 55 1.85 -9.01 -2.14
N ILE A 56 1.53 -7.74 -1.90
CA ILE A 56 1.86 -7.11 -0.62
C ILE A 56 0.82 -6.07 -0.23
N ALA A 57 0.35 -6.16 1.01
CA ALA A 57 -0.43 -5.09 1.62
C ALA A 57 0.51 -3.94 2.02
N PHE A 58 0.09 -2.70 1.74
CA PHE A 58 0.88 -1.51 2.07
C PHE A 58 0.02 -0.42 2.70
N GLY A 59 0.55 0.79 2.76
CA GLY A 59 -0.17 1.93 3.31
C GLY A 59 -0.39 1.87 4.82
N SER A 60 -1.22 2.77 5.31
CA SER A 60 -1.39 2.98 6.76
C SER A 60 -2.07 1.80 7.47
N PHE A 61 -2.93 1.05 6.78
CA PHE A 61 -3.56 -0.13 7.36
C PHE A 61 -2.54 -1.26 7.57
N ALA A 62 -1.70 -1.56 6.57
CA ALA A 62 -0.66 -2.57 6.69
C ALA A 62 0.41 -2.19 7.72
N ARG A 63 0.78 -0.90 7.82
CA ARG A 63 1.70 -0.38 8.85
C ARG A 63 1.06 -0.27 10.24
N ARG A 64 -0.23 -0.60 10.38
CA ARG A 64 -1.01 -0.47 11.62
C ARG A 64 -1.05 0.98 12.14
N THR A 65 -0.97 1.99 11.28
CA THR A 65 -1.06 3.42 11.65
C THR A 65 -2.41 4.04 11.28
N LYS A 66 -3.30 3.28 10.64
CA LYS A 66 -4.69 3.70 10.34
C LYS A 66 -5.48 3.92 11.63
N ILE A 67 -6.29 4.98 11.65
CA ILE A 67 -7.21 5.37 12.74
C ILE A 67 -8.65 5.25 12.25
N ARG A 68 -9.64 5.25 13.15
CA ARG A 68 -11.07 5.17 12.77
C ARG A 68 -11.53 6.38 11.94
N PRO A 69 -12.52 6.22 11.04
CA PRO A 69 -13.01 4.94 10.52
C PRO A 69 -11.95 4.27 9.63
N LEU A 70 -12.08 2.96 9.42
CA LEU A 70 -11.29 2.31 8.37
C LEU A 70 -11.89 2.73 7.02
N ASP A 71 -11.17 3.57 6.29
CA ASP A 71 -11.62 4.21 5.05
C ASP A 71 -10.93 3.63 3.80
N ASP A 72 -9.67 3.19 3.89
CA ASP A 72 -8.93 2.65 2.75
C ASP A 72 -8.02 1.47 3.13
N ILE A 73 -7.97 0.48 2.23
CA ILE A 73 -7.09 -0.69 2.26
C ILE A 73 -6.24 -0.69 0.99
N ASP A 74 -4.94 -0.44 1.16
CA ASP A 74 -3.98 -0.40 0.06
C ASP A 74 -3.36 -1.79 -0.18
N LEU A 75 -3.41 -2.28 -1.43
CA LEU A 75 -2.77 -3.53 -1.83
C LEU A 75 -2.01 -3.38 -3.14
N MET A 76 -0.80 -3.94 -3.19
CA MET A 76 -0.08 -4.13 -4.43
C MET A 76 -0.33 -5.55 -4.95
N PHE A 77 -0.82 -5.64 -6.17
CA PHE A 77 -1.07 -6.90 -6.87
C PHE A 77 0.07 -7.20 -7.83
N GLY A 78 0.81 -8.25 -7.49
CA GLY A 78 1.97 -8.73 -8.22
C GLY A 78 1.64 -9.31 -9.58
N LEU A 79 2.38 -8.88 -10.60
CA LEU A 79 2.33 -9.42 -11.95
C LEU A 79 3.70 -9.97 -12.35
N SER A 80 3.70 -10.99 -13.20
CA SER A 80 4.92 -11.47 -13.85
C SER A 80 5.35 -10.47 -14.92
N ALA A 81 6.63 -10.08 -14.89
CA ALA A 81 7.20 -9.19 -15.88
C ALA A 81 7.42 -9.88 -17.23
N GLN A 82 7.31 -11.22 -17.32
CA GLN A 82 7.52 -11.99 -18.56
C GLN A 82 8.80 -11.58 -19.32
N SER A 83 9.92 -11.43 -18.60
CA SER A 83 11.21 -10.97 -19.11
C SER A 83 11.26 -9.55 -19.68
N ALA A 84 10.28 -8.70 -19.34
CA ALA A 84 10.34 -7.27 -19.63
C ALA A 84 11.54 -6.62 -18.92
N THR A 85 12.18 -5.68 -19.61
CA THR A 85 13.30 -4.89 -19.07
C THR A 85 12.83 -3.48 -18.74
N TYR A 86 13.49 -2.80 -17.81
CA TYR A 86 13.17 -1.41 -17.49
C TYR A 86 14.34 -0.48 -17.80
N ASN A 87 14.03 0.78 -18.10
CA ASN A 87 15.01 1.86 -18.24
C ASN A 87 14.62 3.02 -17.35
N VAL A 88 15.61 3.58 -16.66
CA VAL A 88 15.45 4.79 -15.84
C VAL A 88 15.87 5.98 -16.69
N LEU A 89 14.92 6.85 -17.02
CA LEU A 89 15.15 8.11 -17.70
C LEU A 89 15.14 9.25 -16.67
N SER A 90 15.53 10.45 -17.08
CA SER A 90 15.59 11.62 -16.20
C SER A 90 14.23 11.99 -15.59
N ASP A 91 13.13 11.70 -16.29
CA ASP A 91 11.78 12.12 -15.92
C ASP A 91 10.81 10.95 -15.64
N ARG A 92 11.16 9.72 -16.00
CA ARG A 92 10.27 8.56 -15.92
C ARG A 92 11.02 7.22 -15.91
N ILE A 93 10.34 6.15 -15.53
CA ILE A 93 10.80 4.78 -15.75
C ILE A 93 9.91 4.11 -16.80
N THR A 94 10.53 3.53 -17.82
CA THR A 94 9.84 2.76 -18.84
C THR A 94 10.09 1.27 -18.64
N LEU A 95 9.10 0.45 -18.97
CA LEU A 95 9.23 -1.00 -19.03
C LEU A 95 9.02 -1.42 -20.48
N THR A 96 9.93 -2.18 -21.08
CA THR A 96 9.86 -2.65 -22.46
C THR A 96 9.42 -4.12 -22.48
N SER A 97 8.39 -4.43 -23.25
CA SER A 97 7.90 -5.80 -23.44
C SER A 97 8.96 -6.68 -24.12
N SER A 98 8.98 -7.97 -23.80
CA SER A 98 9.85 -8.98 -24.43
C SER A 98 9.38 -9.43 -25.83
N GLY A 99 8.30 -8.85 -26.36
CA GLY A 99 7.77 -9.15 -27.70
C GLY A 99 6.39 -9.83 -27.68
N GLU A 100 5.90 -10.22 -28.86
CA GLU A 100 4.52 -10.69 -29.09
C GLU A 100 4.11 -11.93 -28.28
N GLY A 101 5.08 -12.77 -27.88
CA GLY A 101 4.83 -13.93 -27.02
C GLY A 101 4.47 -13.60 -25.56
N SER A 102 4.62 -12.33 -25.14
CA SER A 102 4.28 -11.86 -23.80
C SER A 102 2.87 -11.26 -23.77
N ARG A 103 2.07 -11.59 -22.75
CA ARG A 103 0.74 -10.96 -22.56
C ARG A 103 0.87 -9.46 -22.36
N LEU A 104 1.98 -9.01 -21.76
CA LEU A 104 2.30 -7.58 -21.57
C LEU A 104 2.44 -6.81 -22.90
N HIS A 105 2.68 -7.49 -24.02
CA HIS A 105 2.76 -6.88 -25.34
C HIS A 105 1.44 -6.22 -25.77
N GLY A 106 0.29 -6.72 -25.30
CA GLY A 106 -1.03 -6.11 -25.54
C GLY A 106 -1.27 -4.82 -24.75
N TYR A 107 -0.42 -4.52 -23.76
CA TYR A 107 -0.56 -3.38 -22.85
C TYR A 107 0.39 -2.23 -23.16
N ARG A 108 1.01 -2.23 -24.34
CA ARG A 108 1.98 -1.21 -24.74
C ARG A 108 1.37 0.14 -25.06
N HIS A 109 2.20 1.18 -25.02
CA HIS A 109 1.88 2.44 -25.66
C HIS A 109 1.65 2.24 -27.16
N SER A 110 0.76 3.04 -27.74
CA SER A 110 0.50 2.98 -29.18
C SER A 110 1.78 3.34 -29.94
N GLY A 111 2.26 2.44 -30.81
CA GLY A 111 3.45 2.67 -31.63
C GLY A 111 4.79 2.58 -30.89
N ALA A 112 4.84 2.03 -29.67
CA ALA A 112 6.08 1.83 -28.93
C ALA A 112 6.11 0.47 -28.21
N ASP A 113 7.32 -0.01 -27.88
CA ASP A 113 7.50 -1.29 -27.16
C ASP A 113 7.36 -1.20 -25.65
N THR A 114 7.13 0.01 -25.15
CA THR A 114 7.01 0.27 -23.73
C THR A 114 5.60 -0.02 -23.22
N ILE A 115 5.51 -0.69 -22.07
CA ILE A 115 4.29 -1.09 -21.38
C ILE A 115 3.65 0.13 -20.73
N CYS A 116 2.41 0.41 -21.11
CA CYS A 116 1.61 1.51 -20.59
C CYS A 116 0.89 1.10 -19.30
N SER A 117 1.31 1.67 -18.17
CA SER A 117 0.74 1.33 -16.86
C SER A 117 -0.77 1.66 -16.76
N VAL A 118 -1.24 2.68 -17.47
CA VAL A 118 -2.67 3.05 -17.54
C VAL A 118 -3.50 1.96 -18.23
N ARG A 119 -2.96 1.28 -19.25
CA ARG A 119 -3.68 0.17 -19.91
C ARG A 119 -3.84 -1.02 -18.98
N ILE A 120 -2.83 -1.32 -18.16
CA ILE A 120 -2.92 -2.36 -17.13
C ILE A 120 -3.97 -1.96 -16.08
N LEU A 121 -3.95 -0.72 -15.58
CA LEU A 121 -4.97 -0.22 -14.64
C LEU A 121 -6.39 -0.35 -15.21
N ASN A 122 -6.60 -0.02 -16.48
CA ASN A 122 -7.90 -0.19 -17.13
C ASN A 122 -8.29 -1.66 -17.26
N ALA A 123 -7.34 -2.58 -17.46
CA ALA A 123 -7.60 -4.01 -17.45
C ALA A 123 -8.11 -4.47 -16.08
N PHE A 124 -7.46 -4.06 -14.99
CA PHE A 124 -7.95 -4.33 -13.62
C PHE A 124 -9.37 -3.79 -13.43
N LYS A 125 -9.60 -2.53 -13.78
CA LYS A 125 -10.92 -1.89 -13.68
C LYS A 125 -11.99 -2.73 -14.38
N ASN A 126 -11.76 -3.13 -15.63
CA ASN A 126 -12.74 -3.88 -16.41
C ASN A 126 -13.00 -5.26 -15.79
N ARG A 127 -11.95 -5.99 -15.38
CA ARG A 127 -12.10 -7.32 -14.77
C ARG A 127 -12.79 -7.28 -13.41
N LEU A 128 -12.59 -6.21 -12.64
CA LEU A 128 -13.31 -5.99 -11.38
C LEU A 128 -14.81 -5.72 -11.61
N GLN A 129 -15.18 -5.06 -12.73
CA GLN A 129 -16.58 -4.85 -13.10
C GLN A 129 -17.31 -6.15 -13.46
N ASP A 130 -16.59 -7.17 -13.94
CA ASP A 130 -17.15 -8.49 -14.27
C ASP A 130 -17.51 -9.33 -13.01
N ILE A 131 -17.04 -8.92 -11.82
CA ILE A 131 -17.35 -9.63 -10.57
C ILE A 131 -18.79 -9.32 -10.16
N ALA A 132 -19.66 -10.32 -10.20
CA ALA A 132 -21.09 -10.16 -9.91
C ALA A 132 -21.39 -9.47 -8.56
N GLN A 133 -20.59 -9.75 -7.52
CA GLN A 133 -20.74 -9.11 -6.21
C GLN A 133 -20.45 -7.59 -6.23
N TYR A 134 -19.81 -7.09 -7.28
CA TYR A 134 -19.39 -5.70 -7.45
C TYR A 134 -20.25 -4.94 -8.45
N ALA A 135 -21.41 -5.48 -8.86
CA ALA A 135 -22.31 -4.86 -9.83
C ALA A 135 -22.76 -3.44 -9.44
N GLN A 136 -22.78 -3.11 -8.14
CA GLN A 136 -23.12 -1.77 -7.60
C GLN A 136 -21.91 -1.02 -7.05
N ALA A 137 -20.69 -1.54 -7.24
CA ALA A 137 -19.48 -0.91 -6.75
C ALA A 137 -19.07 0.29 -7.62
N ASP A 138 -18.54 1.34 -7.00
CA ASP A 138 -17.85 2.40 -7.73
C ASP A 138 -16.40 1.95 -7.98
N ILE A 139 -16.05 1.78 -9.26
CA ILE A 139 -14.74 1.31 -9.69
C ILE A 139 -14.15 2.36 -10.63
N ARG A 140 -13.03 2.96 -10.21
CA ARG A 140 -12.39 4.04 -10.96
C ARG A 140 -10.88 3.96 -10.85
N ARG A 141 -10.20 4.43 -11.91
CA ARG A 141 -8.77 4.65 -11.86
C ARG A 141 -8.50 5.91 -11.03
N ASN A 142 -7.60 5.82 -10.07
CA ASN A 142 -7.14 6.93 -9.26
C ASN A 142 -5.61 6.99 -9.31
N GLN A 143 -5.08 7.80 -10.24
CA GLN A 143 -3.65 7.90 -10.51
C GLN A 143 -2.99 6.53 -10.71
N GLU A 144 -2.35 6.03 -9.66
CA GLU A 144 -1.45 4.88 -9.62
C GLU A 144 -2.19 3.57 -9.29
N ALA A 145 -3.47 3.68 -8.92
CA ALA A 145 -4.30 2.59 -8.44
C ALA A 145 -5.63 2.50 -9.20
N VAL A 146 -6.31 1.37 -9.03
CA VAL A 146 -7.74 1.23 -9.23
C VAL A 146 -8.41 1.23 -7.85
N THR A 147 -9.25 2.22 -7.60
CA THR A 147 -10.08 2.29 -6.40
C THR A 147 -11.35 1.51 -6.63
N LEU A 148 -11.63 0.56 -5.75
CA LEU A 148 -12.85 -0.23 -5.67
C LEU A 148 -13.59 0.13 -4.39
N LYS A 149 -14.76 0.74 -4.52
CA LYS A 149 -15.63 1.11 -3.40
C LYS A 149 -16.89 0.26 -3.41
N LEU A 150 -17.04 -0.57 -2.37
CA LEU A 150 -18.21 -1.43 -2.19
C LEU A 150 -19.28 -0.69 -1.37
N VAL A 151 -20.54 -0.79 -1.77
CA VAL A 151 -21.66 -0.20 -1.00
C VAL A 151 -21.81 -0.87 0.37
N SER A 152 -21.44 -2.15 0.48
CA SER A 152 -21.60 -2.95 1.69
C SER A 152 -20.47 -2.81 2.71
N LYS A 153 -19.40 -2.05 2.40
CA LYS A 153 -18.23 -1.89 3.26
C LYS A 153 -17.93 -0.41 3.48
N ASP A 154 -17.41 -0.09 4.66
CA ASP A 154 -17.02 1.28 5.02
C ASP A 154 -15.71 1.73 4.38
N TRP A 155 -14.90 0.78 3.89
CA TRP A 155 -13.60 1.04 3.30
C TRP A 155 -13.58 0.81 1.79
N ASN A 156 -12.63 1.48 1.14
CA ASN A 156 -12.28 1.29 -0.25
C ASN A 156 -11.04 0.40 -0.37
N PHE A 157 -10.89 -0.29 -1.49
CA PHE A 157 -9.63 -0.94 -1.87
C PHE A 157 -8.91 -0.09 -2.90
N ASP A 158 -7.64 0.23 -2.64
CA ASP A 158 -6.75 0.81 -3.63
C ASP A 158 -5.79 -0.28 -4.13
N ILE A 159 -6.04 -0.72 -5.37
CA ILE A 159 -5.34 -1.83 -6.02
C ILE A 159 -4.27 -1.26 -6.94
N VAL A 160 -3.02 -1.51 -6.62
CA VAL A 160 -1.85 -1.04 -7.39
C VAL A 160 -1.21 -2.25 -8.09
N PRO A 161 -1.28 -2.37 -9.42
CA PRO A 161 -0.52 -3.41 -10.11
C PRO A 161 0.97 -3.15 -9.91
N CYS A 162 1.75 -4.20 -9.69
CA CYS A 162 3.19 -4.06 -9.49
C CYS A 162 3.98 -5.18 -10.16
N PHE A 163 5.22 -4.84 -10.50
CA PHE A 163 6.27 -5.79 -10.84
C PHE A 163 7.37 -5.73 -9.78
N ILE A 164 8.21 -6.76 -9.72
CA ILE A 164 9.44 -6.73 -8.93
C ILE A 164 10.65 -6.74 -9.89
N THR A 165 11.67 -5.96 -9.58
CA THR A 165 12.94 -6.02 -10.32
C THR A 165 13.72 -7.28 -9.97
N SER A 166 14.60 -7.70 -10.87
CA SER A 166 15.75 -8.54 -10.49
C SER A 166 16.61 -7.81 -9.45
N GLU A 167 17.45 -8.58 -8.76
CA GLU A 167 18.43 -8.02 -7.83
C GLU A 167 19.41 -7.09 -8.56
N ASP A 168 19.66 -5.92 -7.97
CA ASP A 168 20.76 -5.05 -8.37
C ASP A 168 22.12 -5.62 -7.89
N ALA A 169 23.21 -4.93 -8.21
CA ALA A 169 24.57 -5.33 -7.81
C ALA A 169 24.78 -5.44 -6.29
N PHE A 170 23.84 -4.93 -5.47
CA PHE A 170 23.86 -5.00 -4.02
C PHE A 170 22.81 -5.97 -3.45
N GLY A 171 22.22 -6.84 -4.29
CA GLY A 171 21.20 -7.81 -3.89
C GLY A 171 19.84 -7.17 -3.56
N ARG A 172 19.56 -5.95 -4.02
CA ARG A 172 18.32 -5.24 -3.71
C ARG A 172 17.32 -5.39 -4.84
N THR A 173 16.06 -5.59 -4.46
CA THR A 173 14.93 -5.59 -5.38
C THR A 173 14.05 -4.37 -5.11
N TYR A 174 13.35 -3.89 -6.13
CA TYR A 174 12.39 -2.79 -6.01
C TYR A 174 11.05 -3.18 -6.62
N TYR A 175 9.98 -2.61 -6.10
CA TYR A 175 8.69 -2.67 -6.76
C TYR A 175 8.60 -1.57 -7.80
N LEU A 176 8.07 -1.92 -8.98
CA LEU A 176 7.68 -0.99 -10.02
C LEU A 176 6.16 -0.87 -10.00
N ILE A 177 5.66 0.34 -9.77
CA ILE A 177 4.23 0.65 -9.76
C ILE A 177 3.92 1.76 -10.78
N PRO A 178 2.65 1.90 -11.23
CA PRO A 178 2.26 3.01 -12.10
C PRO A 178 2.63 4.38 -11.51
N ASP A 179 2.93 5.34 -12.37
CA ASP A 179 3.16 6.75 -12.01
C ASP A 179 1.93 7.65 -12.20
N GLY A 180 0.81 7.06 -12.64
CA GLY A 180 -0.44 7.76 -12.98
C GLY A 180 -0.49 8.39 -14.38
N LYS A 181 0.63 8.43 -15.11
CA LYS A 181 0.79 9.06 -16.44
C LYS A 181 1.07 8.06 -17.56
N GLY A 182 1.11 6.77 -17.25
CA GLY A 182 1.33 5.69 -18.21
C GLY A 182 2.72 5.06 -18.12
N HIS A 183 3.56 5.55 -17.23
CA HIS A 183 4.89 5.00 -16.96
C HIS A 183 4.94 4.40 -15.56
N TRP A 184 6.16 4.17 -15.08
CA TRP A 184 6.43 3.45 -13.84
C TRP A 184 7.29 4.29 -12.91
N LYS A 185 7.22 3.96 -11.62
CA LYS A 185 8.09 4.52 -10.58
C LYS A 185 8.50 3.44 -9.60
N PHE A 186 9.66 3.62 -8.98
CA PHE A 186 10.11 2.74 -7.91
C PHE A 186 9.35 2.98 -6.61
N THR A 187 9.17 1.91 -5.87
CA THR A 187 8.72 1.94 -4.48
C THR A 187 9.27 0.72 -3.75
N ASP A 188 9.30 0.77 -2.42
CA ASP A 188 9.62 -0.39 -1.60
C ASP A 188 8.81 -0.35 -0.29
N PRO A 189 7.53 -0.79 -0.32
CA PRO A 189 6.67 -0.76 0.86
C PRO A 189 7.18 -1.66 1.99
N ARG A 190 8.12 -2.58 1.72
CA ARG A 190 8.74 -3.43 2.75
C ARG A 190 9.57 -2.56 3.69
N LYS A 191 10.40 -1.65 3.15
CA LYS A 191 11.23 -0.76 3.96
C LYS A 191 10.41 0.13 4.88
N ASP A 192 9.30 0.69 4.38
CA ASP A 192 8.42 1.54 5.19
C ASP A 192 7.80 0.76 6.36
N ARG A 193 7.32 -0.46 6.08
CA ARG A 193 6.74 -1.36 7.10
C ARG A 193 7.78 -1.79 8.13
N ASP A 194 8.97 -2.17 7.67
CA ASP A 194 10.03 -2.68 8.54
C ASP A 194 10.59 -1.55 9.41
N ARG A 195 10.69 -0.32 8.88
CA ARG A 195 11.05 0.87 9.66
C ARG A 195 10.04 1.15 10.77
N VAL A 196 8.73 1.15 10.47
CA VAL A 196 7.69 1.33 11.50
C VAL A 196 7.79 0.26 12.58
N THR A 197 7.91 -1.00 12.17
CA THR A 197 8.02 -2.14 13.10
C THR A 197 9.25 -2.00 13.99
N THR A 198 10.41 -1.71 13.40
CA THR A 198 11.69 -1.57 14.10
C THR A 198 11.63 -0.46 15.14
N VAL A 199 11.23 0.75 14.74
CA VAL A 199 11.15 1.91 15.64
C VAL A 199 10.13 1.65 16.76
N ASN A 200 9.00 1.01 16.45
CA ASN A 200 8.00 0.67 17.46
C ASN A 200 8.54 -0.33 18.49
N VAL A 201 9.20 -1.40 18.05
CA VAL A 201 9.81 -2.41 18.96
C VAL A 201 10.92 -1.79 19.81
N GLN A 202 11.76 -0.94 19.24
CA GLN A 202 12.81 -0.22 19.96
C GLN A 202 12.27 0.75 21.04
N ASN A 203 10.98 1.06 21.01
CA ASN A 203 10.30 1.97 21.93
C ASN A 203 9.13 1.27 22.64
N ASP A 204 9.32 0.00 23.00
CA ASP A 204 8.41 -0.81 23.84
C ASP A 204 6.97 -0.92 23.29
N GLY A 205 6.81 -0.83 21.97
CA GLY A 205 5.52 -0.96 21.30
C GLY A 205 4.62 0.29 21.34
N ASN A 206 5.10 1.42 21.86
CA ASN A 206 4.26 2.60 22.12
C ASN A 206 4.12 3.56 20.94
N VAL A 207 5.04 3.52 19.97
CA VAL A 207 5.12 4.51 18.88
C VAL A 207 3.88 4.46 17.99
N LEU A 208 3.31 3.28 17.74
CA LEU A 208 2.07 3.16 16.98
C LEU A 208 0.91 3.93 17.63
N ASN A 209 0.79 3.91 18.96
CA ASN A 209 -0.25 4.65 19.66
C ASN A 209 -0.01 6.17 19.55
N VAL A 210 1.24 6.62 19.63
CA VAL A 210 1.60 8.03 19.43
C VAL A 210 1.23 8.49 18.03
N ILE A 211 1.64 7.74 16.99
CA ILE A 211 1.31 8.06 15.59
C ILE A 211 -0.20 8.23 15.43
N ARG A 212 -0.98 7.27 15.91
CA ARG A 212 -2.44 7.29 15.78
C ARG A 212 -3.07 8.44 16.55
N ALA A 213 -2.62 8.72 17.77
CA ALA A 213 -3.11 9.84 18.57
C ALA A 213 -2.86 11.19 17.87
N VAL A 214 -1.66 11.40 17.32
CA VAL A 214 -1.31 12.64 16.61
C VAL A 214 -2.11 12.78 15.31
N LYS A 215 -2.27 11.69 14.54
CA LYS A 215 -3.15 11.69 13.35
C LYS A 215 -4.59 12.03 13.69
N TYR A 216 -5.11 11.51 14.81
CA TYR A 216 -6.45 11.86 15.27
C TYR A 216 -6.53 13.34 15.66
N TRP A 217 -5.55 13.84 16.41
CA TRP A 217 -5.50 15.25 16.80
C TRP A 217 -5.45 16.18 15.59
N GLN A 218 -4.69 15.81 14.56
CA GLN A 218 -4.59 16.57 13.32
C GLN A 218 -5.92 16.76 12.58
N ARG A 219 -6.89 15.85 12.76
CA ARG A 219 -8.24 15.99 12.17
C ARG A 219 -9.07 17.11 12.79
N ARG A 220 -8.62 17.72 13.90
CA ARG A 220 -9.32 18.87 14.48
C ARG A 220 -9.21 20.08 13.56
N PRO A 221 -10.29 20.85 13.34
CA PRO A 221 -10.26 22.04 12.49
C PRO A 221 -9.22 23.10 12.87
N THR A 222 -8.78 23.11 14.13
CA THR A 222 -7.78 24.05 14.66
C THR A 222 -6.34 23.67 14.35
N MET A 223 -6.09 22.51 13.76
CA MET A 223 -4.73 22.01 13.49
C MET A 223 -4.36 22.18 12.01
N PRO A 224 -3.09 22.53 11.70
CA PRO A 224 -2.60 22.55 10.33
C PRO A 224 -2.72 21.19 9.64
N SER A 225 -3.16 21.18 8.39
CA SER A 225 -3.22 19.97 7.57
C SER A 225 -1.84 19.61 7.02
N MET A 226 -1.54 18.31 7.02
CA MET A 226 -0.30 17.70 6.55
C MET A 226 -0.64 16.28 6.10
N SER A 227 0.05 15.75 5.09
CA SER A 227 -0.17 14.36 4.69
C SER A 227 0.14 13.40 5.84
N SER A 228 -0.69 12.37 6.00
CA SER A 228 -0.50 11.36 7.06
C SER A 228 0.87 10.67 6.96
N TYR A 229 1.37 10.46 5.74
CA TYR A 229 2.66 9.82 5.53
C TYR A 229 3.83 10.70 6.01
N LEU A 230 3.80 12.01 5.75
CA LEU A 230 4.81 12.93 6.23
C LEU A 230 4.79 12.99 7.77
N LEU A 231 3.60 13.09 8.36
CA LEU A 231 3.44 13.09 9.81
C LEU A 231 3.99 11.80 10.45
N GLU A 232 3.65 10.64 9.88
CA GLU A 232 4.20 9.34 10.30
C GLU A 232 5.74 9.34 10.25
N THR A 233 6.31 9.83 9.16
CA THR A 233 7.77 9.88 8.94
C THR A 233 8.46 10.74 10.00
N LEU A 234 7.94 11.95 10.28
CA LEU A 234 8.48 12.86 11.30
C LEU A 234 8.48 12.23 12.70
N ILE A 235 7.39 11.55 13.07
CA ILE A 235 7.29 10.86 14.36
C ILE A 235 8.30 9.70 14.42
N LEU A 236 8.41 8.91 13.36
CA LEU A 236 9.38 7.81 13.29
C LEU A 236 10.82 8.30 13.42
N ASP A 237 11.19 9.39 12.73
CA ASP A 237 12.53 9.98 12.84
C ASP A 237 12.84 10.44 14.26
N TYR A 238 11.89 11.11 14.91
CA TYR A 238 12.02 11.54 16.30
C TYR A 238 12.28 10.37 17.26
N TYR A 239 11.52 9.28 17.15
CA TYR A 239 11.67 8.12 18.04
C TYR A 239 12.84 7.22 17.69
N ALA A 240 13.25 7.16 16.41
CA ALA A 240 14.46 6.45 16.00
C ALA A 240 15.71 7.05 16.64
N GLY A 241 15.83 8.38 16.69
CA GLY A 241 16.96 9.08 17.31
C GLY A 241 17.03 8.94 18.84
N ARG A 242 15.93 8.59 19.51
CA ARG A 242 15.90 8.41 20.98
C ARG A 242 16.23 7.00 21.45
N ALA A 243 15.96 5.99 20.62
CA ALA A 243 16.34 4.61 20.91
C ALA A 243 17.86 4.43 20.94
N THR A 244 18.60 5.17 20.11
CA THR A 244 20.07 5.16 20.08
C THR A 244 20.68 5.91 21.28
N GLY A 245 20.04 6.98 21.76
CA GLY A 245 20.50 7.75 22.93
C GLY A 245 20.31 7.07 24.30
N ARG A 246 19.52 5.99 24.39
CA ARG A 246 19.35 5.21 25.63
C ARG A 246 20.41 4.14 25.86
N ARG A 247 21.34 3.93 24.91
CA ARG A 247 22.54 3.10 25.11
C ARG A 247 23.75 3.98 25.45
N CYS A 248 23.67 4.78 26.51
CA CYS A 248 24.88 5.17 27.22
C CYS A 248 25.18 4.03 28.20
N PRO A 249 26.22 3.19 27.98
CA PRO A 249 26.62 2.24 29.01
C PRO A 249 27.06 3.09 30.20
N ARG A 250 26.37 2.91 31.33
CA ARG A 250 26.83 3.46 32.59
C ARG A 250 28.30 3.04 32.75
N CYS A 251 29.20 4.02 32.72
CA CYS A 251 30.54 3.82 33.26
C CYS A 251 30.37 3.31 34.69
N CYS A 252 31.05 2.19 34.97
CA CYS A 252 31.32 1.73 36.32
C CYS A 252 32.11 2.79 37.09
#